data_AF-A0A3M2A3I1-F1
#
_entry.id   AF-A0A3M2A3I1-F1
#
_cell.length_a   1.000
_cell.length_b   1.000
_cell.length_c   1.000
_cell.angle_alpha   90.00
_cell.angle_beta   90.00
_cell.angle_gamma   90.00
#
_symmetry.space_group_name_H-M   'P 1'
#
loop_
_entity.id
_entity.type
_entity.pdbx_description
1 polymer ?
#
loop_
_entity_poly.entity_id
_entity_poly.type
_entity_poly.pdbx_seq_one_letter_code
_entity_poly.pdbx_strand_id
1 'polypeptide(L)'
;MSLSFETLPLTIIFLLPGFFVFYTRQFLYPAGQQKLETFPLGLLSLGYSVIISLVEALAGLGVLRFFQVDASVFLRDLPSVAQSYPLVTLTVTLVWVLIGAGLALVLGIWDPYLYLLRRINQKRRHFDTDIWFNLLEIERRIQSRPTVVVATAHMKNGDIYSGYLKEFDLQPDDNGTRDFILYQVFFCPGNEANPCLRPARLGQTSYVLLNTRDVQSIDVIFNIGNEGNRH
;
A
#
# COMPACT_ATOMS: atom_id res chain seq x y z
N MET A 1 -10.45 -33.51 13.12
CA MET A 1 -11.47 -33.63 12.05
C MET A 1 -10.75 -34.13 10.80
N SER A 2 -11.06 -35.34 10.35
CA SER A 2 -10.53 -35.89 9.09
C SER A 2 -11.15 -35.13 7.92
N LEU A 3 -10.32 -34.49 7.10
CA LEU A 3 -10.73 -33.94 5.80
C LEU A 3 -11.19 -35.12 4.92
N SER A 4 -12.50 -35.40 4.89
CA SER A 4 -13.05 -36.36 3.93
C SER A 4 -13.06 -35.71 2.54
N PHE A 5 -12.91 -36.52 1.49
CA PHE A 5 -12.97 -36.07 0.09
C PHE A 5 -14.27 -35.31 -0.25
N GLU A 6 -15.32 -35.46 0.56
CA GLU A 6 -16.61 -34.77 0.41
C GLU A 6 -16.56 -33.30 0.85
N THR A 7 -15.59 -32.93 1.71
CA THR A 7 -15.41 -31.53 2.17
C THR A 7 -14.56 -30.69 1.21
N LEU A 8 -13.88 -31.34 0.25
CA LEU A 8 -12.98 -30.71 -0.71
C LEU A 8 -13.69 -29.70 -1.63
N PRO A 9 -14.86 -30.00 -2.23
CA PRO A 9 -15.60 -29.04 -3.05
C PRO A 9 -16.05 -27.82 -2.25
N LEU A 10 -16.48 -28.03 -1.01
CA LEU A 10 -16.94 -26.98 -0.09
C LEU A 10 -15.78 -26.05 0.30
N THR A 11 -14.60 -26.63 0.50
CA THR A 11 -13.36 -25.88 0.76
C THR A 11 -12.95 -25.06 -0.47
N ILE A 12 -13.05 -25.61 -1.68
CA ILE A 12 -12.74 -24.89 -2.93
C ILE A 12 -13.70 -23.71 -3.12
N ILE A 13 -15.01 -23.92 -2.92
CA ILE A 13 -16.02 -22.86 -3.02
C ILE A 13 -15.77 -21.77 -1.98
N PHE A 14 -15.40 -22.14 -0.75
CA PHE A 14 -15.07 -21.19 0.31
C PHE A 14 -13.84 -20.34 -0.01
N LEU A 15 -12.83 -20.91 -0.68
CA LEU A 15 -11.59 -20.19 -1.03
C LEU A 15 -11.72 -19.31 -2.27
N LEU A 16 -12.73 -19.56 -3.09
CA LEU A 16 -12.95 -18.92 -4.39
C LEU A 16 -13.00 -17.37 -4.31
N PRO A 17 -13.68 -16.75 -3.33
CA PRO A 17 -13.68 -15.29 -3.18
C PRO A 17 -12.27 -14.73 -2.91
N GLY A 18 -11.48 -15.38 -2.07
CA GLY A 18 -10.09 -14.98 -1.81
C GLY A 18 -9.19 -15.13 -3.03
N PHE A 19 -9.39 -16.20 -3.82
CA PHE A 19 -8.69 -16.38 -5.09
C PHE A 19 -9.05 -15.29 -6.11
N PHE A 20 -10.31 -14.87 -6.17
CA PHE A 20 -10.72 -13.74 -7.01
C PHE A 20 -10.04 -12.44 -6.59
N VAL A 21 -10.01 -12.13 -5.29
CA VAL A 21 -9.26 -10.96 -4.77
C VAL A 21 -7.78 -11.03 -5.19
N PHE A 22 -7.16 -12.20 -5.08
CA PHE A 22 -5.77 -12.39 -5.50
C PHE A 22 -5.57 -12.12 -7.01
N TYR A 23 -6.43 -12.68 -7.87
CA TYR A 23 -6.31 -12.51 -9.32
C TYR A 23 -6.58 -11.09 -9.78
N THR A 24 -7.63 -10.44 -9.24
CA THR A 24 -7.93 -9.03 -9.51
C THR A 24 -6.73 -8.14 -9.17
N ARG A 25 -5.98 -8.47 -8.12
CA ARG A 25 -4.79 -7.71 -7.71
C ARG A 25 -3.60 -7.94 -8.62
N GLN A 26 -3.33 -9.17 -9.02
CA GLN A 26 -2.29 -9.45 -10.03
C GLN A 26 -2.58 -8.73 -11.34
N PHE A 27 -3.85 -8.62 -11.73
CA PHE A 27 -4.24 -7.89 -12.92
C PHE A 27 -4.08 -6.37 -12.78
N LEU A 28 -4.47 -5.80 -11.63
CA LEU A 28 -4.43 -4.34 -11.41
C LEU A 28 -3.02 -3.80 -11.08
N TYR A 29 -2.15 -4.60 -10.47
CA TYR A 29 -0.83 -4.16 -10.02
C TYR A 29 0.25 -5.11 -10.58
N PRO A 30 0.98 -4.74 -11.66
CA PRO A 30 1.97 -5.61 -12.27
C PRO A 30 3.18 -5.90 -11.35
N ALA A 31 3.88 -7.00 -11.65
CA ALA A 31 4.89 -7.65 -10.81
C ALA A 31 6.01 -6.74 -10.24
N GLY A 32 6.31 -5.61 -10.89
CA GLY A 32 7.28 -4.63 -10.37
C GLY A 32 6.86 -3.90 -9.10
N GLN A 33 5.57 -3.88 -8.76
CA GLN A 33 5.04 -3.20 -7.55
C GLN A 33 4.66 -4.16 -6.40
N GLN A 34 4.67 -5.48 -6.65
CA GLN A 34 4.27 -6.50 -5.69
C GLN A 34 5.49 -7.18 -5.04
N LYS A 35 6.17 -6.49 -4.10
CA LYS A 35 7.20 -7.08 -3.22
C LYS A 35 6.61 -7.97 -2.10
N LEU A 36 5.50 -8.69 -2.36
CA LEU A 36 4.96 -9.66 -1.41
C LEU A 36 5.20 -11.05 -1.96
N GLU A 37 5.93 -11.87 -1.20
CA GLU A 37 6.11 -13.28 -1.48
C GLU A 37 4.74 -13.96 -1.67
N THR A 38 4.68 -14.98 -2.53
CA THR A 38 3.43 -15.69 -2.90
C THR A 38 2.70 -16.29 -1.68
N PHE A 39 3.46 -16.61 -0.63
CA PHE A 39 2.97 -17.20 0.61
C PHE A 39 2.11 -16.23 1.47
N PRO A 40 2.58 -15.03 1.87
CA PRO A 40 1.75 -14.07 2.59
C PRO A 40 0.52 -13.61 1.80
N LEU A 41 0.59 -13.56 0.46
CA LEU A 41 -0.56 -13.28 -0.39
C LEU A 41 -1.64 -14.38 -0.31
N GLY A 42 -1.24 -15.65 -0.27
CA GLY A 42 -2.16 -16.78 -0.07
C GLY A 42 -2.77 -16.83 1.34
N LEU A 43 -2.03 -16.40 2.36
CA LEU A 43 -2.55 -16.32 3.73
C LEU A 43 -3.53 -15.16 3.89
N LEU A 44 -3.30 -14.05 3.18
CA LEU A 44 -4.23 -12.93 3.07
C LEU A 44 -5.51 -13.30 2.31
N SER A 45 -5.41 -14.08 1.23
CA SER A 45 -6.60 -14.53 0.48
C SER A 45 -7.51 -15.44 1.30
N LEU A 46 -6.94 -16.28 2.16
CA LEU A 46 -7.67 -17.04 3.18
C LEU A 46 -8.42 -16.11 4.13
N GLY A 47 -7.75 -15.07 4.64
CA GLY A 47 -8.36 -14.05 5.50
C GLY A 47 -9.52 -13.32 4.82
N TYR A 48 -9.36 -12.91 3.56
CA TYR A 48 -10.44 -12.29 2.79
C TYR A 48 -11.61 -13.23 2.54
N SER A 49 -11.35 -14.51 2.27
CA SER A 49 -12.40 -15.51 2.09
C SER A 49 -13.28 -15.63 3.33
N VAL A 50 -12.68 -15.62 4.53
CA VAL A 50 -13.42 -15.65 5.80
C VAL A 50 -14.30 -14.40 5.96
N ILE A 51 -13.73 -13.22 5.73
CA ILE A 51 -14.47 -11.95 5.88
C ILE A 51 -15.63 -11.87 4.89
N ILE A 52 -15.38 -12.18 3.62
CA ILE A 52 -16.40 -12.16 2.58
C ILE A 52 -17.51 -13.16 2.92
N SER A 53 -17.15 -14.39 3.28
CA SER A 53 -18.12 -15.44 3.65
C SER A 53 -18.98 -15.06 4.86
N LEU A 54 -18.41 -14.36 5.86
CA LEU A 54 -19.17 -13.86 7.01
C LEU A 54 -20.21 -12.81 6.60
N VAL A 55 -19.83 -11.87 5.73
CA VAL A 55 -20.74 -10.83 5.23
C VAL A 55 -21.84 -11.45 4.37
N GLU A 56 -21.49 -12.42 3.52
CA GLU A 56 -22.44 -13.18 2.71
C GLU A 56 -23.43 -13.97 3.58
N ALA A 57 -22.95 -14.62 4.64
CA ALA A 57 -23.82 -15.33 5.59
C ALA A 57 -24.81 -14.40 6.28
N LEU A 58 -24.36 -13.21 6.73
CA LEU A 58 -25.24 -12.21 7.33
C LEU A 58 -26.28 -11.67 6.34
N ALA A 59 -25.87 -11.43 5.09
CA ALA A 59 -26.79 -11.00 4.04
C ALA A 59 -27.82 -12.09 3.71
N GLY A 60 -27.38 -13.34 3.61
CA GLY A 60 -28.26 -14.50 3.41
C GLY A 60 -29.30 -14.64 4.53
N LEU A 61 -28.89 -14.50 5.80
CA LEU A 61 -29.83 -14.48 6.94
C LEU A 61 -30.83 -13.32 6.85
N GLY A 62 -30.40 -12.15 6.38
CA GLY A 62 -31.28 -11.00 6.12
C GLY A 62 -32.35 -11.30 5.08
N VAL A 63 -31.97 -11.94 3.97
CA VAL A 63 -32.90 -12.37 2.92
C VAL A 63 -33.89 -13.41 3.45
N LEU A 64 -33.41 -14.42 4.17
CA LEU A 64 -34.28 -15.45 4.77
C LEU A 64 -35.31 -14.84 5.72
N ARG A 65 -34.89 -13.88 6.54
CA ARG A 65 -35.80 -13.15 7.44
C ARG A 65 -36.83 -12.32 6.68
N PHE A 66 -36.45 -11.69 5.56
CA PHE A 66 -37.37 -10.93 4.71
C PHE A 66 -38.48 -11.82 4.14
N PHE A 67 -38.15 -13.04 3.72
CA PHE A 67 -39.11 -14.02 3.22
C PHE A 67 -39.78 -14.86 4.32
N GLN A 68 -39.53 -14.57 5.60
CA GLN A 68 -40.06 -15.31 6.75
C GLN A 68 -39.73 -16.82 6.73
N VAL A 69 -38.58 -17.19 6.17
CA VAL A 69 -38.08 -18.57 6.13
C VAL A 69 -37.11 -18.79 7.28
N ASP A 70 -37.32 -19.86 8.04
CA ASP A 70 -36.41 -20.24 9.13
C ASP A 70 -35.05 -20.69 8.57
N ALA A 71 -33.98 -20.05 9.06
CA ALA A 71 -32.60 -20.37 8.66
C ALA A 71 -32.21 -21.82 8.98
N SER A 72 -32.81 -22.41 10.01
CA SER A 72 -32.60 -23.81 10.40
C SER A 72 -33.08 -24.80 9.33
N VAL A 73 -34.14 -24.45 8.58
CA VAL A 73 -34.67 -25.25 7.48
C VAL A 73 -33.73 -25.17 6.29
N PHE A 74 -33.21 -23.97 6.00
CA PHE A 74 -32.25 -23.73 4.93
C PHE A 74 -30.91 -24.47 5.13
N LEU A 75 -30.45 -24.59 6.38
CA LEU A 75 -29.18 -25.25 6.73
C LEU A 75 -29.25 -26.78 6.80
N ARG A 76 -30.45 -27.36 7.00
CA ARG A 76 -30.60 -28.80 7.18
C ARG A 76 -30.77 -29.56 5.87
N ASP A 77 -31.46 -28.97 4.89
CA ASP A 77 -31.78 -29.67 3.65
C ASP A 77 -31.98 -28.69 2.47
N LEU A 78 -30.86 -28.24 1.89
CA LEU A 78 -30.84 -27.32 0.75
C LEU A 78 -31.68 -27.79 -0.44
N PRO A 79 -31.62 -29.07 -0.87
CA PRO A 79 -32.40 -29.56 -2.00
C PRO A 79 -33.92 -29.43 -1.83
N SER A 80 -34.46 -29.79 -0.66
CA SER A 80 -35.90 -29.68 -0.41
C SER A 80 -36.35 -28.22 -0.30
N VAL A 81 -35.49 -27.35 0.23
CA VAL A 81 -35.74 -25.91 0.30
C VAL A 81 -35.72 -25.26 -1.09
N ALA A 82 -34.81 -25.68 -1.98
CA ALA A 82 -34.81 -25.21 -3.36
C ALA A 82 -36.09 -25.56 -4.13
N GLN A 83 -36.68 -26.72 -3.83
CA GLN A 83 -37.96 -27.13 -4.43
C GLN A 83 -39.17 -26.43 -3.79
N SER A 84 -39.14 -26.23 -2.48
CA SER A 84 -40.26 -25.64 -1.72
C SER A 84 -40.31 -24.11 -1.81
N TYR A 85 -39.15 -23.45 -1.92
CA TYR A 85 -39.00 -22.00 -1.92
C TYR A 85 -38.07 -21.52 -3.04
N PRO A 86 -38.39 -21.79 -4.33
CA PRO A 86 -37.49 -21.52 -5.45
C PRO A 86 -37.11 -20.04 -5.58
N LEU A 87 -38.05 -19.12 -5.31
CA LEU A 87 -37.80 -17.67 -5.33
C LEU A 87 -36.85 -17.23 -4.21
N VAL A 88 -36.98 -17.82 -3.01
CA VAL A 88 -36.11 -17.50 -1.87
C VAL A 88 -34.70 -17.99 -2.16
N THR A 89 -34.56 -19.23 -2.63
CA THR A 89 -33.27 -19.81 -2.99
C THR A 89 -32.59 -19.01 -4.10
N LEU A 90 -33.30 -18.64 -5.17
CA LEU A 90 -32.77 -17.81 -6.24
C LEU A 90 -32.31 -16.44 -5.72
N THR A 91 -33.09 -15.80 -4.84
CA THR A 91 -32.73 -14.50 -4.27
C THR A 91 -31.51 -14.60 -3.35
N VAL A 92 -31.43 -15.63 -2.51
CA VAL A 92 -30.27 -15.89 -1.66
C VAL A 92 -29.01 -16.13 -2.51
N THR A 93 -29.09 -16.96 -3.56
CA THR A 93 -27.96 -17.21 -4.46
C THR A 93 -27.54 -15.94 -5.21
N LEU A 94 -28.49 -15.14 -5.69
CA LEU A 94 -28.19 -13.90 -6.40
C LEU A 94 -27.51 -12.87 -5.48
N VAL A 95 -28.02 -12.69 -4.26
CA VAL A 95 -27.40 -11.83 -3.24
C VAL A 95 -26.00 -12.32 -2.89
N TRP A 96 -25.82 -13.63 -2.76
CA TRP A 96 -24.52 -14.24 -2.49
C TRP A 96 -23.51 -13.91 -3.60
N VAL A 97 -23.86 -14.14 -4.86
CA VAL A 97 -22.98 -13.87 -6.00
C VAL A 97 -22.65 -12.37 -6.12
N LEU A 98 -23.65 -11.49 -5.97
CA LEU A 98 -23.46 -10.04 -6.11
C LEU A 98 -22.59 -9.45 -4.99
N ILE A 99 -22.84 -9.86 -3.73
CA ILE A 99 -22.06 -9.40 -2.58
C ILE A 99 -20.63 -9.95 -2.65
N GLY A 100 -20.46 -11.24 -2.98
CA GLY A 100 -19.15 -11.85 -3.13
C GLY A 100 -18.30 -11.17 -4.19
N ALA A 101 -18.87 -10.97 -5.39
CA ALA A 101 -18.19 -10.27 -6.48
C ALA A 101 -17.91 -8.80 -6.14
N GLY A 102 -18.87 -8.09 -5.54
CA GLY A 102 -18.72 -6.70 -5.14
C GLY A 102 -17.64 -6.50 -4.10
N LEU A 103 -17.64 -7.30 -3.03
CA LEU A 103 -16.62 -7.24 -1.98
C LEU A 103 -15.25 -7.66 -2.50
N ALA A 104 -15.16 -8.70 -3.33
CA ALA A 104 -13.90 -9.11 -3.93
C ALA A 104 -13.30 -8.00 -4.80
N LEU A 105 -14.13 -7.30 -5.58
CA LEU A 105 -13.70 -6.17 -6.39
C LEU A 105 -13.25 -4.98 -5.52
N VAL A 106 -14.04 -4.62 -4.50
CA VAL A 106 -13.69 -3.54 -3.56
C VAL A 106 -12.37 -3.85 -2.83
N LEU A 107 -12.19 -5.06 -2.31
CA LEU A 107 -10.96 -5.48 -1.61
C LEU A 107 -9.77 -5.64 -2.57
N GLY A 108 -10.02 -5.98 -3.83
CA GLY A 108 -9.00 -6.02 -4.88
C GLY A 108 -8.47 -4.63 -5.23
N ILE A 109 -9.35 -3.63 -5.30
CA ILE A 109 -9.00 -2.23 -5.57
C ILE A 109 -8.40 -1.56 -4.33
N TRP A 110 -9.11 -1.64 -3.21
CA TRP A 110 -8.77 -1.02 -1.93
C TRP A 110 -8.55 -2.10 -0.89
N ASP A 111 -7.29 -2.45 -0.66
CA ASP A 111 -6.92 -3.40 0.38
C ASP A 111 -6.62 -2.65 1.70
N PRO A 112 -7.55 -2.66 2.67
CA PRO A 112 -7.33 -2.04 3.97
C PRO A 112 -6.25 -2.74 4.78
N TYR A 113 -6.05 -4.05 4.59
CA TYR A 113 -5.06 -4.86 5.31
C TYR A 113 -3.64 -4.59 4.82
N LEU A 114 -3.44 -4.50 3.50
CA LEU A 114 -2.17 -4.07 2.92
C LEU A 114 -1.83 -2.64 3.33
N TYR A 115 -2.83 -1.75 3.35
CA TYR A 115 -2.67 -0.40 3.86
C TYR A 115 -2.23 -0.40 5.32
N LEU A 116 -2.87 -1.23 6.16
CA LEU A 116 -2.53 -1.38 7.58
C LEU A 116 -1.13 -1.96 7.77
N LEU A 117 -0.77 -3.02 7.02
CA LEU A 117 0.54 -3.65 7.03
C LEU A 117 1.62 -2.68 6.57
N ARG A 118 1.38 -1.92 5.49
CA ARG A 118 2.29 -0.85 5.05
C ARG A 118 2.44 0.20 6.15
N ARG A 119 1.37 0.61 6.81
CA ARG A 119 1.40 1.59 7.90
C ARG A 119 2.18 1.07 9.12
N ILE A 120 2.02 -0.19 9.48
CA ILE A 120 2.74 -0.84 10.59
C ILE A 120 4.21 -1.04 10.22
N ASN A 121 4.50 -1.51 9.00
CA ASN A 121 5.85 -1.70 8.52
C ASN A 121 6.59 -0.38 8.33
N GLN A 122 5.92 0.68 7.88
CA GLN A 122 6.45 2.04 7.89
C GLN A 122 6.81 2.43 9.31
N LYS A 123 5.88 2.33 10.27
CA LYS A 123 6.17 2.64 11.68
C LYS A 123 7.29 1.79 12.30
N ARG A 124 7.48 0.54 11.87
CA ARG A 124 8.52 -0.36 12.39
C ARG A 124 9.87 -0.20 11.72
N ARG A 125 9.92 0.29 10.48
CA ARG A 125 11.16 0.48 9.71
C ARG A 125 11.71 1.91 9.76
N HIS A 126 10.93 2.86 10.28
CA HIS A 126 11.41 4.21 10.55
C HIS A 126 11.87 4.30 12.01
N PHE A 127 13.16 4.52 12.19
CA PHE A 127 13.68 4.98 13.47
C PHE A 127 13.26 6.45 13.64
N ASP A 128 12.89 6.88 14.85
CA ASP A 128 12.56 8.29 15.12
C ASP A 128 13.72 9.26 14.78
N THR A 129 14.93 8.72 14.59
CA THR A 129 16.14 9.42 14.15
C THR A 129 16.34 9.45 12.63
N ASP A 130 15.45 8.85 11.84
CA ASP A 130 15.54 8.80 10.38
C ASP A 130 15.15 10.16 9.78
N ILE A 131 16.10 10.81 9.10
CA ILE A 131 15.92 12.14 8.49
C ILE A 131 14.75 12.14 7.50
N TRP A 132 14.52 11.02 6.81
CA TRP A 132 13.45 10.85 5.83
C TRP A 132 12.08 10.72 6.48
N PHE A 133 12.02 10.12 7.67
CA PHE A 133 10.78 10.06 8.45
C PHE A 133 10.38 11.44 8.95
N ASN A 134 11.35 12.21 9.46
CA ASN A 134 11.13 13.58 9.90
C ASN A 134 10.67 14.49 8.74
N LEU A 135 11.24 14.31 7.54
CA LEU A 135 10.80 14.98 6.32
C LEU A 135 9.32 14.71 6.00
N LEU A 136 8.89 13.44 6.08
CA LEU A 136 7.50 13.05 5.85
C LEU A 136 6.53 13.59 6.90
N GLU A 137 6.94 13.58 8.16
CA GLU A 137 6.11 14.07 9.24
C GLU A 137 5.90 15.58 9.12
N ILE A 138 6.94 16.31 8.72
CA ILE A 138 6.87 17.76 8.45
C ILE A 138 5.97 18.04 7.25
N GLU A 139 6.12 17.31 6.14
CA GLU A 139 5.24 17.46 4.97
C GLU A 139 3.76 17.22 5.32
N ARG A 140 3.47 16.17 6.12
CA ARG A 140 2.11 15.88 6.60
C ARG A 140 1.57 16.97 7.52
N ARG A 141 2.38 17.56 8.39
CA ARG A 141 1.96 18.63 9.29
C ARG A 141 1.74 19.96 8.58
N ILE A 142 2.45 20.21 7.47
CA ILE A 142 2.50 21.51 6.78
C ILE A 142 1.79 21.46 5.40
N GLN A 143 0.87 20.51 5.20
CA GLN A 143 0.08 20.39 3.94
C GLN A 143 -0.60 21.70 3.47
N SER A 144 -0.73 22.71 4.33
CA SER A 144 -1.28 24.03 4.02
C SER A 144 -0.28 25.08 3.50
N ARG A 145 1.03 24.82 3.45
CA ARG A 145 2.03 25.79 2.95
C ARG A 145 3.08 25.14 2.05
N PRO A 146 3.53 25.82 0.98
CA PRO A 146 4.65 25.34 0.17
C PRO A 146 5.92 25.31 1.04
N THR A 147 6.27 24.12 1.52
CA THR A 147 7.50 23.92 2.28
C THR A 147 8.59 23.58 1.31
N VAL A 148 9.60 24.46 1.20
CA VAL A 148 10.74 24.22 0.33
C VAL A 148 11.83 23.55 1.15
N VAL A 149 12.09 22.28 0.84
CA VAL A 149 13.17 21.50 1.47
C VAL A 149 14.41 21.61 0.62
N VAL A 150 15.48 22.17 1.19
CA VAL A 150 16.82 22.17 0.57
C VAL A 150 17.62 21.03 1.18
N ALA A 151 18.18 20.18 0.34
CA ALA A 151 19.05 19.08 0.75
C ALA A 151 20.42 19.20 0.10
N THR A 152 21.46 18.97 0.90
CA THR A 152 22.86 18.93 0.46
C THR A 152 23.41 17.54 0.76
N ALA A 153 23.72 16.79 -0.30
CA ALA A 153 24.30 15.46 -0.21
C ALA A 153 25.81 15.55 -0.40
N HIS A 154 26.55 15.06 0.61
CA HIS A 154 28.00 14.89 0.55
C HIS A 154 28.28 13.44 0.17
N MET A 155 28.88 13.24 -1.00
CA MET A 155 29.14 11.92 -1.55
C MET A 155 30.45 11.33 -1.01
N LYS A 156 30.56 10.01 -1.00
CA LYS A 156 31.76 9.29 -0.53
C LYS A 156 32.99 9.55 -1.40
N ASN A 157 32.79 9.96 -2.65
CA ASN A 157 33.88 10.37 -3.54
C ASN A 157 34.30 11.84 -3.33
N GLY A 158 33.71 12.54 -2.35
CA GLY A 158 33.98 13.94 -2.02
C GLY A 158 33.10 14.95 -2.77
N ASP A 159 32.33 14.53 -3.77
CA ASP A 159 31.43 15.44 -4.50
C ASP A 159 30.30 15.95 -3.60
N ILE A 160 29.83 17.16 -3.84
CA ILE A 160 28.70 17.74 -3.12
C ILE A 160 27.62 18.15 -4.12
N TYR A 161 26.41 17.66 -3.88
CA TYR A 161 25.21 18.02 -4.62
C TYR A 161 24.25 18.74 -3.69
N SER A 162 23.91 20.00 -4.00
CA SER A 162 22.94 20.79 -3.24
C SER A 162 21.77 21.17 -4.13
N GLY A 163 20.55 21.03 -3.65
CA GLY A 163 19.38 21.38 -4.43
C GLY A 163 18.11 21.24 -3.61
N TYR A 164 16.99 21.43 -4.25
CA TYR A 164 15.71 21.23 -3.60
C TYR A 164 15.28 19.78 -3.72
N LEU A 165 14.80 19.20 -2.63
CA LEU A 165 14.31 17.82 -2.63
C LEU A 165 12.99 17.77 -3.42
N LYS A 166 12.97 16.99 -4.51
CA LYS A 166 11.78 16.78 -5.35
C LYS A 166 11.00 15.55 -4.91
N GLU A 167 11.71 14.44 -4.77
CA GLU A 167 11.14 13.11 -4.56
C GLU A 167 12.17 12.24 -3.84
N PHE A 168 11.72 11.29 -3.04
CA PHE A 168 12.58 10.30 -2.40
C PHE A 168 11.79 9.02 -2.11
N ASP A 169 12.50 7.90 -2.12
CA ASP A 169 11.92 6.61 -1.79
C ASP A 169 11.65 6.51 -0.30
N LEU A 170 10.37 6.36 0.03
CA LEU A 170 9.89 6.19 1.40
C LEU A 170 10.39 4.90 2.03
N GLN A 171 10.54 3.85 1.22
CA GLN A 171 10.96 2.54 1.68
C GLN A 171 12.42 2.30 1.27
N PRO A 172 13.30 1.99 2.23
CA PRO A 172 14.63 1.54 1.86
C PRO A 172 14.54 0.19 1.16
N ASP A 173 15.46 -0.03 0.22
CA ASP A 173 15.72 -1.33 -0.39
C ASP A 173 16.25 -2.33 0.65
N ASP A 174 16.40 -3.59 0.23
CA ASP A 174 16.82 -4.69 1.12
C ASP A 174 18.20 -4.44 1.76
N ASN A 175 19.01 -3.54 1.16
CA ASN A 175 20.31 -3.10 1.68
C ASN A 175 20.23 -1.85 2.58
N GLY A 176 19.03 -1.36 2.91
CA GLY A 176 18.86 -0.14 3.71
C GLY A 176 19.04 1.17 2.93
N THR A 177 19.20 1.09 1.60
CA THR A 177 19.49 2.23 0.71
C THR A 177 18.21 2.84 0.13
N ARG A 178 18.22 4.12 -0.23
CA ARG A 178 17.08 4.85 -0.81
C ARG A 178 17.55 5.71 -1.96
N ASP A 179 16.71 5.86 -2.97
CA ASP A 179 16.93 6.85 -4.01
C ASP A 179 16.22 8.16 -3.67
N PHE A 180 16.82 9.29 -4.04
CA PHE A 180 16.21 10.60 -3.94
C PHE A 180 16.64 11.51 -5.09
N ILE A 181 15.75 12.43 -5.44
CA ILE A 181 15.91 13.35 -6.56
C ILE A 181 16.02 14.76 -6.02
N LEU A 182 17.11 15.43 -6.40
CA LEU A 182 17.27 16.87 -6.21
C LEU A 182 16.96 17.62 -7.51
N TYR A 183 16.32 18.78 -7.41
CA TYR A 183 16.06 19.69 -8.51
C TYR A 183 16.79 21.03 -8.33
N GLN A 184 17.07 21.73 -9.44
CA GLN A 184 17.87 22.98 -9.46
C GLN A 184 19.21 22.82 -8.74
N VAL A 185 19.94 21.81 -9.18
CA VAL A 185 21.14 21.29 -8.52
C VAL A 185 22.34 22.22 -8.73
N PHE A 186 23.05 22.44 -7.64
CA PHE A 186 24.37 23.02 -7.53
C PHE A 186 25.36 21.88 -7.26
N PHE A 187 26.41 21.81 -8.09
CA PHE A 187 27.43 20.78 -7.99
C PHE A 187 28.78 21.39 -7.60
N CYS A 188 29.46 20.73 -6.67
CA CYS A 188 30.83 21.01 -6.29
C CYS A 188 31.64 19.72 -6.42
N PRO A 189 32.68 19.67 -7.28
CA PRO A 189 33.55 18.51 -7.37
C PRO A 189 34.36 18.35 -6.09
N GLY A 190 34.46 17.11 -5.61
CA GLY A 190 35.27 16.73 -4.47
C GLY A 190 36.74 16.65 -4.83
N ASN A 191 37.46 17.77 -4.76
CA ASN A 191 38.91 17.75 -4.92
C ASN A 191 39.55 18.29 -3.65
N GLU A 192 40.31 17.47 -2.93
CA GLU A 192 40.95 17.79 -1.64
C GLU A 192 41.82 19.06 -1.70
N ALA A 193 42.29 19.43 -2.89
CA ALA A 193 43.14 20.59 -3.12
C ALA A 193 42.41 21.95 -3.18
N ASN A 194 41.08 21.99 -3.32
CA ASN A 194 40.32 23.24 -3.36
C ASN A 194 38.87 23.02 -2.87
N PRO A 195 38.52 23.41 -1.63
CA PRO A 195 37.12 23.46 -1.23
C PRO A 195 36.38 24.40 -2.19
N CYS A 196 35.27 23.93 -2.75
CA CYS A 196 34.60 24.58 -3.86
C CYS A 196 34.05 25.97 -3.44
N LEU A 197 34.82 27.03 -3.73
CA LEU A 197 34.47 28.41 -3.39
C LEU A 197 33.23 28.92 -4.14
N ARG A 198 32.91 28.31 -5.29
CA ARG A 198 31.73 28.65 -6.11
C ARG A 198 31.08 27.38 -6.69
N PRO A 199 29.94 26.92 -6.16
CA PRO A 199 29.20 25.81 -6.76
C PRO A 199 28.80 26.10 -8.21
N ALA A 200 28.97 25.10 -9.09
CA ALA A 200 28.49 25.18 -10.46
C ALA A 200 26.97 24.92 -10.48
N ARG A 201 26.18 25.91 -10.93
CA ARG A 201 24.74 25.73 -11.12
C ARG A 201 24.51 24.94 -12.42
N LEU A 202 23.92 23.76 -12.31
CA LEU A 202 23.69 22.86 -13.47
C LEU A 202 22.49 23.29 -14.34
N GLY A 203 21.74 24.32 -13.94
CA GLY A 203 20.60 24.87 -14.68
C GLY A 203 19.34 25.02 -13.83
N GLN A 204 18.29 25.65 -14.38
CA GLN A 204 16.99 25.77 -13.69
C GLN A 204 16.13 24.50 -13.79
N THR A 205 16.44 23.63 -14.76
CA THR A 205 15.77 22.35 -15.00
C THR A 205 16.70 21.17 -14.76
N SER A 206 17.79 21.37 -14.01
CA SER A 206 18.70 20.28 -13.66
C SER A 206 18.07 19.40 -12.59
N TYR A 207 18.25 18.09 -12.75
CA TYR A 207 17.87 17.07 -11.78
C TYR A 207 19.05 16.11 -11.59
N VAL A 208 19.22 15.61 -10.37
CA VAL A 208 20.15 14.50 -10.11
C VAL A 208 19.41 13.45 -9.29
N LEU A 209 19.57 12.19 -9.69
CA LEU A 209 19.14 11.02 -8.94
C LEU A 209 20.34 10.53 -8.13
N LEU A 210 20.17 10.42 -6.82
CA LEU A 210 21.22 10.00 -5.89
C LEU A 210 20.72 8.83 -5.05
N ASN A 211 21.61 7.87 -4.80
CA ASN A 211 21.35 6.74 -3.92
C ASN A 211 22.09 6.93 -2.59
N THR A 212 21.42 6.71 -1.45
CA THR A 212 22.04 6.88 -0.13
C THR A 212 23.23 5.96 0.12
N ARG A 213 23.44 4.90 -0.68
CA ARG A 213 24.64 4.06 -0.66
C ARG A 213 25.92 4.85 -0.93
N ASP A 214 25.84 5.80 -1.86
CA ASP A 214 27.01 6.55 -2.35
C ASP A 214 27.19 7.87 -1.60
N VAL A 215 26.22 8.19 -0.74
CA VAL A 215 26.21 9.37 0.11
C VAL A 215 26.89 9.06 1.45
N GLN A 216 27.76 9.96 1.90
CA GLN A 216 28.40 9.93 3.20
C GLN A 216 27.54 10.62 4.26
N SER A 217 26.98 11.79 3.95
CA SER A 217 26.09 12.55 4.83
C SER A 217 25.11 13.41 4.03
N ILE A 218 23.97 13.73 4.65
CA ILE A 218 22.94 14.61 4.08
C ILE A 218 22.61 15.68 5.10
N ASP A 219 22.75 16.94 4.69
CA ASP A 219 22.30 18.10 5.45
C ASP A 219 20.98 18.59 4.86
N VAL A 220 19.98 18.80 5.72
CA VAL A 220 18.63 19.21 5.32
C VAL A 220 18.29 20.53 6.01
N ILE A 221 17.90 21.53 5.21
CA ILE A 221 17.46 22.84 5.69
C ILE A 221 16.00 23.05 5.29
N PHE A 222 15.16 23.30 6.28
CA PHE A 222 13.75 23.60 6.10
C PHE A 222 13.55 25.11 6.01
N ASN A 223 13.10 25.60 4.86
CA ASN A 223 12.66 26.98 4.74
C ASN A 223 11.12 27.01 4.80
N ILE A 224 10.59 27.27 5.98
CA ILE A 224 9.17 27.55 6.16
C ILE A 224 8.97 29.00 5.71
N GLY A 225 8.40 29.18 4.51
CA GLY A 225 8.12 30.51 3.98
C GLY A 225 7.36 31.36 5.00
N ASN A 226 8.03 32.38 5.55
CA ASN A 226 7.39 33.42 6.33
C ASN A 226 6.80 34.41 5.33
N GLU A 227 5.58 34.17 4.86
CA GLU A 227 4.78 35.18 4.14
C GLU A 227 4.27 36.26 5.10
N GLY A 228 5.17 36.86 5.87
CA GLY A 228 4.85 37.81 6.93
C GLY A 228 5.93 38.86 7.11
N ASN A 229 6.27 39.56 6.03
CA ASN A 229 6.76 40.94 6.01
C ASN A 229 7.18 41.28 4.58
N ARG A 230 6.21 41.66 3.76
CA ARG A 230 6.45 42.59 2.67
C ARG A 230 5.71 43.86 3.03
N HIS A 231 6.50 44.92 3.15
CA HIS A 231 6.11 46.30 3.46
C HIS A 231 4.94 46.80 2.64
#